data_AF-A0A7X9BBK3-F1
#
_entry.id   AF-A0A7X9BBK3-F1
#
_cell.length_a   1.000
_cell.length_b   1.000
_cell.length_c   1.000
_cell.angle_alpha   90.00
_cell.angle_beta   90.00
_cell.angle_gamma   90.00
#
_symmetry.space_group_name_H-M   'P 1'
#
loop_
_entity.id
_entity.type
_entity.pdbx_description
1 polymer ?
#
loop_
_entity_poly.entity_id
_entity_poly.type
_entity_poly.pdbx_seq_one_letter_code
_entity_poly.pdbx_strand_id
1 'polypeptide(L)'
;MKTIKKLLFMFAVLIIGLKPVFAACDYKEKADLNKEASYIKLNYQIINKICDETDNWCDYPPRLSWSIEVPTIDISILNVNSKFDFKVERFILTAGGIDEDATYSLDDAERYYYGSNAKDGIISFTELEAETLKQYKVEIRTSNETNCPGELIKVLYKNIPRFNDLSGSGLCVDYEHLPECEKFTFLSEIDYDDVERAIVKDTKVNKIPELVENKNLVIPLALIGGGVIIILIVALVLRSKKNEKTK
;
A
#
# COMPACT_ATOMS: atom_id res chain seq x y z
N MET A 1 30.85 -43.85 55.23
CA MET A 1 30.92 -43.70 53.75
C MET A 1 29.59 -43.86 53.01
N LYS A 2 28.67 -44.77 53.40
CA LYS A 2 27.38 -44.96 52.69
C LYS A 2 26.40 -43.76 52.78
N THR A 3 26.46 -42.98 53.86
CA THR A 3 25.60 -41.81 54.10
C THR A 3 25.99 -40.58 53.27
N ILE A 4 27.30 -40.36 53.06
CA ILE A 4 27.82 -39.25 52.23
C ILE A 4 27.46 -39.45 50.74
N LYS A 5 27.47 -40.69 50.25
CA LYS A 5 27.04 -41.00 48.86
C LYS A 5 25.55 -40.74 48.62
N LYS A 6 24.69 -40.94 49.63
CA LYS A 6 23.25 -40.63 49.52
C LYS A 6 23.00 -39.12 49.52
N LEU A 7 23.78 -38.35 50.29
CA LEU A 7 23.67 -36.89 50.33
C LEU A 7 24.11 -36.24 49.01
N LEU A 8 25.20 -36.74 48.40
CA LEU A 8 25.68 -36.29 47.08
C LEU A 8 24.69 -36.60 45.95
N PHE A 9 24.02 -37.77 46.01
CA PHE A 9 23.01 -38.12 45.01
C PHE A 9 21.75 -37.26 45.15
N MET A 10 21.36 -36.89 46.37
CA MET A 10 20.21 -36.01 46.65
C MET A 10 20.48 -34.56 46.21
N PHE A 11 21.73 -34.08 46.32
CA PHE A 11 22.14 -32.76 45.85
C PHE A 11 22.26 -32.69 44.31
N ALA A 12 22.70 -33.77 43.66
CA ALA A 12 22.79 -33.86 42.21
C ALA A 12 21.41 -33.82 41.51
N VAL A 13 20.37 -34.40 42.13
CA VAL A 13 19.00 -34.36 41.60
C VAL A 13 18.38 -32.96 41.70
N LEU A 14 18.78 -32.15 42.70
CA LEU A 14 18.28 -30.78 42.87
C LEU A 14 18.79 -29.82 41.78
N ILE A 15 19.99 -30.07 41.25
CA ILE A 15 20.61 -29.23 40.21
C ILE A 15 20.03 -29.55 38.82
N ILE A 16 19.58 -30.79 38.59
CA ILE A 16 19.00 -31.23 37.30
C ILE A 16 17.55 -30.74 37.11
N GLY A 17 16.87 -30.33 38.19
CA GLY A 17 15.49 -29.84 38.16
C GLY A 17 15.31 -28.36 37.81
N LEU A 18 16.39 -27.57 37.83
CA LEU A 18 16.37 -26.17 37.41
C LEU A 18 16.42 -26.12 35.87
N LYS A 19 15.29 -26.45 35.23
CA LYS A 19 15.08 -25.94 33.87
C LYS A 19 15.22 -24.42 33.96
N PRO A 20 15.98 -23.76 33.07
CA PRO A 20 15.90 -22.31 32.98
C PRO A 20 14.44 -22.01 32.70
N VAL A 21 13.73 -21.49 33.70
CA VAL A 21 12.47 -20.80 33.48
C VAL A 21 12.90 -19.64 32.63
N PHE A 22 12.69 -19.74 31.31
CA PHE A 22 12.76 -18.60 30.42
C PHE A 22 11.86 -17.56 31.08
N ALA A 23 12.47 -16.53 31.66
CA ALA A 23 11.73 -15.49 32.33
C ALA A 23 10.76 -14.95 31.28
N ALA A 24 9.47 -14.93 31.61
CA ALA A 24 8.50 -14.21 30.79
C ALA A 24 9.07 -12.80 30.56
N CYS A 25 9.07 -12.36 29.30
CA CYS A 25 9.62 -11.07 28.87
C CYS A 25 9.27 -9.96 29.88
N ASP A 26 10.28 -9.31 30.47
CA ASP A 26 10.04 -8.26 31.46
C ASP A 26 9.25 -7.11 30.84
N TYR A 27 8.34 -6.52 31.60
CA TYR A 27 7.47 -5.45 31.10
C TYR A 27 8.27 -4.24 30.62
N LYS A 28 9.36 -3.91 31.31
CA LYS A 28 10.23 -2.79 30.93
C LYS A 28 10.94 -3.07 29.61
N GLU A 29 11.50 -4.27 29.45
CA GLU A 29 12.15 -4.67 28.20
C GLU A 29 11.16 -4.66 27.03
N LYS A 30 9.93 -5.16 27.24
CA LYS A 30 8.86 -5.09 26.24
C LYS A 30 8.51 -3.64 25.87
N ALA A 31 8.48 -2.73 26.83
CA ALA A 31 8.22 -1.31 26.58
C ALA A 31 9.35 -0.65 25.76
N ASP A 32 10.60 -0.97 26.08
CA ASP A 32 11.77 -0.48 25.34
C ASP A 32 11.79 -1.04 23.90
N LEU A 33 11.50 -2.33 23.72
CA LEU A 33 11.37 -2.97 22.40
C LEU A 33 10.21 -2.38 21.57
N ASN A 34 9.06 -2.10 22.19
CA ASN A 34 7.94 -1.41 21.54
C ASN A 34 8.36 -0.01 21.06
N LYS A 35 9.10 0.73 21.88
CA LYS A 35 9.61 2.06 21.53
C LYS A 35 10.59 1.98 20.36
N GLU A 36 11.51 1.02 20.36
CA GLU A 36 12.44 0.82 19.24
C GLU A 36 11.69 0.41 17.95
N ALA A 37 10.76 -0.53 18.03
CA ALA A 37 9.94 -0.96 16.89
C ALA A 37 9.01 0.14 16.35
N SER A 38 8.74 1.18 17.13
CA SER A 38 7.96 2.34 16.66
C SER A 38 8.66 3.08 15.51
N TYR A 39 9.99 3.06 15.48
CA TYR A 39 10.80 3.70 14.44
C TYR A 39 10.91 2.86 13.16
N ILE A 40 10.59 1.56 13.21
CA ILE A 40 10.59 0.70 12.04
C ILE A 40 9.46 1.11 11.09
N LYS A 41 9.83 1.32 9.82
CA LYS A 41 8.92 1.76 8.76
C LYS A 41 8.97 0.80 7.58
N LEU A 42 7.81 0.62 6.95
CA LEU A 42 7.67 -0.08 5.68
C LEU A 42 7.43 0.96 4.59
N ASN A 43 8.29 0.98 3.58
CA ASN A 43 8.20 1.90 2.46
C ASN A 43 8.33 1.15 1.13
N TYR A 44 7.90 1.80 0.05
CA TYR A 44 8.21 1.37 -1.30
C TYR A 44 8.65 2.56 -2.15
N GLN A 45 9.36 2.27 -3.21
CA GLN A 45 9.68 3.20 -4.29
C GLN A 45 9.54 2.49 -5.63
N ILE A 46 9.20 3.26 -6.65
CA ILE A 46 9.10 2.76 -8.02
C ILE A 46 10.37 3.22 -8.73
N ILE A 47 11.12 2.27 -9.27
CA ILE A 47 12.38 2.54 -9.99
C ILE A 47 12.42 1.75 -11.29
N ASN A 48 13.02 2.32 -12.32
CA ASN A 48 13.31 1.58 -13.54
C ASN A 48 14.59 0.78 -13.33
N LYS A 49 14.51 -0.54 -13.56
CA LYS A 49 15.68 -1.42 -13.62
C LYS A 49 15.91 -1.85 -15.05
N ILE A 50 17.18 -1.95 -15.41
CA ILE A 50 17.59 -2.49 -16.70
C ILE A 50 17.52 -4.02 -16.55
N CYS A 51 16.71 -4.65 -17.39
CA CYS A 51 16.65 -6.11 -17.55
C CYS A 51 17.56 -6.49 -18.72
N ASP A 52 18.56 -7.34 -18.46
CA ASP A 52 19.47 -7.88 -19.46
C ASP A 52 19.53 -9.41 -19.48
N GLU A 53 20.36 -9.98 -20.36
CA GLU A 53 20.48 -11.43 -20.57
C GLU A 53 20.99 -12.22 -19.35
N THR A 54 21.53 -11.54 -18.33
CA THR A 54 22.05 -12.14 -17.10
C THR A 54 21.04 -12.13 -15.95
N ASP A 55 19.94 -11.41 -16.11
CA ASP A 55 18.93 -11.23 -15.08
C ASP A 55 17.92 -12.39 -15.08
N ASN A 56 17.83 -13.07 -13.94
CA ASN A 56 16.86 -14.17 -13.71
C ASN A 56 15.52 -13.69 -13.12
N TRP A 57 15.39 -12.39 -12.86
CA TRP A 57 14.23 -11.78 -12.21
C TRP A 57 13.26 -11.15 -13.20
N CYS A 58 13.57 -11.14 -14.49
CA CYS A 58 12.69 -10.70 -15.58
C CYS A 58 12.62 -11.79 -16.65
N ASP A 59 11.45 -11.94 -17.29
CA ASP A 59 11.30 -12.86 -18.42
C ASP A 59 12.01 -12.24 -19.64
N TYR A 60 13.29 -12.54 -19.77
CA TYR A 60 14.10 -12.08 -20.91
C TYR A 60 13.69 -12.88 -22.16
N PRO A 61 13.06 -12.25 -23.19
CA PRO A 61 12.80 -12.97 -24.42
C PRO A 61 14.15 -13.31 -25.08
N PRO A 62 14.48 -14.60 -25.30
CA PRO A 62 15.83 -15.05 -25.68
C PRO A 62 16.27 -14.64 -27.10
N ARG A 63 15.55 -13.72 -27.76
CA ARG A 63 15.74 -13.34 -29.17
C ARG A 63 16.07 -11.85 -29.39
N LEU A 64 16.12 -11.03 -28.34
CA LEU A 64 16.46 -9.61 -28.45
C LEU A 64 17.86 -9.39 -27.84
N SER A 65 18.67 -8.51 -28.44
CA SER A 65 20.05 -8.22 -28.02
C SER A 65 20.17 -6.85 -27.36
N TRP A 66 19.09 -6.36 -26.76
CA TRP A 66 19.02 -5.05 -26.14
C TRP A 66 18.37 -5.15 -24.76
N SER A 67 18.84 -4.34 -23.83
CA SER A 67 18.31 -4.29 -22.48
C SER A 67 17.07 -3.41 -22.43
N ILE A 68 16.07 -3.83 -21.65
CA ILE A 68 14.80 -3.10 -21.51
C ILE A 68 14.72 -2.49 -20.11
N GLU A 69 14.29 -1.23 -20.03
CA GLU A 69 13.93 -0.62 -18.75
C GLU A 69 12.55 -1.13 -18.32
N VAL A 70 12.52 -1.88 -17.22
CA VAL A 70 11.31 -2.39 -16.60
C VAL A 70 11.12 -1.64 -15.28
N PRO A 71 10.00 -0.93 -15.06
CA PRO A 71 9.72 -0.39 -13.76
C PRO A 71 9.51 -1.53 -12.76
N THR A 72 10.06 -1.35 -11.58
CA THR A 72 10.05 -2.32 -10.49
C THR A 72 9.66 -1.62 -9.21
N ILE A 73 9.07 -2.37 -8.29
CA ILE A 73 8.68 -1.87 -6.99
C ILE A 73 9.69 -2.39 -5.99
N ASP A 74 10.55 -1.50 -5.52
CA ASP A 74 11.50 -1.77 -4.45
C ASP A 74 10.83 -1.49 -3.11
N ILE A 75 10.71 -2.53 -2.30
CA ILE A 75 10.08 -2.46 -0.97
C ILE A 75 11.19 -2.54 0.07
N SER A 76 11.13 -1.66 1.07
CA SER A 76 12.15 -1.55 2.11
C SER A 76 11.53 -1.48 3.51
N ILE A 77 12.11 -2.26 4.41
CA ILE A 77 11.92 -2.13 5.86
C ILE A 77 13.10 -1.30 6.38
N LEU A 78 12.80 -0.15 6.97
CA LEU A 78 13.77 0.85 7.41
C LEU A 78 13.95 0.82 8.93
N ASN A 79 15.10 1.32 9.39
CA ASN A 79 15.49 1.39 10.81
C ASN A 79 15.52 0.02 11.48
N VAL A 80 15.97 -0.99 10.72
CA VAL A 80 16.14 -2.36 11.19
C VAL A 80 17.39 -2.46 12.06
N ASN A 81 17.32 -3.28 13.10
CA ASN A 81 18.46 -3.68 13.90
C ASN A 81 18.35 -5.17 14.28
N SER A 82 19.38 -5.71 14.92
CA SER A 82 19.49 -7.14 15.21
C SER A 82 18.52 -7.66 16.29
N LYS A 83 17.82 -6.78 17.01
CA LYS A 83 16.81 -7.15 18.03
C LYS A 83 15.49 -7.62 17.42
N PHE A 84 15.30 -7.46 16.11
CA PHE A 84 14.05 -7.77 15.44
C PHE A 84 14.23 -8.69 14.25
N ASP A 85 13.28 -9.60 14.08
CA ASP A 85 13.11 -10.45 12.91
C ASP A 85 11.76 -10.13 12.26
N PHE A 86 11.66 -10.38 10.95
CA PHE A 86 10.54 -9.92 10.13
C PHE A 86 9.96 -11.09 9.37
N LYS A 87 8.66 -11.33 9.56
CA LYS A 87 7.88 -12.19 8.67
C LYS A 87 7.09 -11.30 7.73
N VAL A 88 7.26 -11.51 6.44
CA VAL A 88 6.63 -10.76 5.36
C VAL A 88 5.69 -11.68 4.62
N GLU A 89 4.42 -11.31 4.58
CA GLU A 89 3.37 -11.99 3.83
C GLU A 89 2.86 -11.06 2.74
N ARG A 90 2.71 -11.58 1.52
CA ARG A 90 2.13 -10.86 0.38
C ARG A 90 0.70 -11.35 0.16
N PHE A 91 -0.19 -10.39 -0.03
CA PHE A 91 -1.59 -10.62 -0.33
C PHE A 91 -1.93 -9.98 -1.66
N ILE A 92 -2.76 -10.65 -2.46
CA ILE A 92 -3.34 -10.11 -3.70
C ILE A 92 -4.79 -9.77 -3.43
N LEU A 93 -5.24 -8.63 -3.94
CA LEU A 93 -6.66 -8.27 -3.96
C LEU A 93 -7.40 -9.15 -4.98
N THR A 94 -8.44 -9.85 -4.53
CA THR A 94 -9.25 -10.76 -5.35
C THR A 94 -10.67 -10.27 -5.61
N ALA A 95 -11.16 -9.32 -4.82
CA ALA A 95 -12.44 -8.65 -5.05
C ALA A 95 -12.51 -7.28 -4.35
N GLY A 96 -13.30 -6.36 -4.93
CA GLY A 96 -13.49 -4.99 -4.43
C GLY A 96 -12.34 -4.05 -4.80
N GLY A 97 -12.41 -2.81 -4.33
CA GLY A 97 -11.31 -1.82 -4.30
C GLY A 97 -10.71 -1.64 -2.91
N ILE A 98 -9.56 -0.94 -2.81
CA ILE A 98 -8.89 -0.65 -1.52
C ILE A 98 -9.80 0.07 -0.52
N ASP A 99 -10.75 0.87 -1.02
CA ASP A 99 -11.72 1.65 -0.23
C ASP A 99 -13.14 1.04 -0.23
N GLU A 100 -13.28 -0.19 -0.73
CA GLU A 100 -14.53 -0.97 -0.71
C GLU A 100 -14.37 -2.19 0.20
N ASP A 101 -15.32 -3.14 0.15
CA ASP A 101 -15.23 -4.43 0.86
C ASP A 101 -14.13 -5.32 0.23
N ALA A 102 -12.87 -4.88 0.38
CA ALA A 102 -11.67 -5.48 -0.19
C ALA A 102 -11.47 -6.89 0.34
N THR A 103 -11.41 -7.85 -0.57
CA THR A 103 -11.06 -9.24 -0.24
C THR A 103 -9.65 -9.53 -0.71
N TYR A 104 -8.79 -9.94 0.23
CA TYR A 104 -7.40 -10.29 -0.04
C TYR A 104 -7.17 -11.79 0.14
N SER A 105 -6.42 -12.41 -0.76
CA SER A 105 -5.91 -13.78 -0.60
C SER A 105 -4.41 -13.78 -0.39
N LEU A 106 -3.92 -14.69 0.46
CA LEU A 106 -2.48 -14.93 0.60
C LEU A 106 -1.94 -15.47 -0.72
N ASP A 107 -0.83 -14.92 -1.18
CA ASP A 107 -0.22 -15.21 -2.48
C ASP A 107 0.99 -16.16 -2.34
N ASP A 108 0.87 -17.18 -1.48
CA ASP A 108 1.87 -18.21 -1.10
C ASP A 108 3.32 -17.74 -0.84
N ALA A 109 3.56 -16.41 -0.83
CA ALA A 109 4.85 -15.77 -0.72
C ALA A 109 5.04 -15.30 0.72
N GLU A 110 5.49 -16.24 1.55
CA GLU A 110 5.96 -15.95 2.90
C GLU A 110 7.49 -15.85 2.90
N ARG A 111 8.03 -14.75 3.43
CA ARG A 111 9.47 -14.53 3.53
C ARG A 111 9.86 -14.18 4.95
N TYR A 112 11.00 -14.70 5.39
CA TYR A 112 11.58 -14.40 6.68
C TYR A 112 12.89 -13.64 6.49
N TYR A 113 13.04 -12.55 7.23
CA TYR A 113 14.25 -11.76 7.26
C TYR A 113 14.73 -11.58 8.69
N TYR A 114 16.04 -11.70 8.88
CA TYR A 114 16.68 -11.49 10.17
C TYR A 114 17.26 -10.08 10.21
N GLY A 115 16.96 -9.30 11.24
CA GLY A 115 17.44 -7.93 11.34
C GLY A 115 18.96 -7.81 11.45
N SER A 116 19.62 -8.87 11.92
CA SER A 116 21.09 -8.99 11.94
C SER A 116 21.72 -9.00 10.54
N ASN A 117 20.96 -9.36 9.50
CA ASN A 117 21.41 -9.36 8.11
C ASN A 117 21.09 -8.05 7.37
N ALA A 118 20.48 -7.07 8.04
CA ALA A 118 20.16 -5.79 7.44
C ALA A 118 21.44 -5.03 7.06
N LYS A 119 21.45 -4.43 5.87
CA LYS A 119 22.54 -3.57 5.41
C LYS A 119 22.16 -2.14 5.73
N ASP A 120 22.99 -1.45 6.51
CA ASP A 120 22.77 -0.05 6.92
C ASP A 120 21.38 0.20 7.55
N GLY A 121 20.87 -0.81 8.28
CA GLY A 121 19.55 -0.75 8.91
C GLY A 121 18.38 -0.87 7.93
N ILE A 122 18.62 -1.46 6.75
CA ILE A 122 17.63 -1.64 5.69
C ILE A 122 17.57 -3.12 5.27
N ILE A 123 16.34 -3.64 5.18
CA ILE A 123 16.03 -4.87 4.45
C ILE A 123 15.23 -4.46 3.22
N SER A 124 15.70 -4.84 2.04
CA SER A 124 15.02 -4.54 0.77
C SER A 124 14.74 -5.81 -0.03
N PHE A 125 13.63 -5.80 -0.75
CA PHE A 125 13.28 -6.80 -1.74
C PHE A 125 12.51 -6.15 -2.88
N THR A 126 12.66 -6.71 -4.08
CA THR A 126 12.05 -6.19 -5.30
C THR A 126 10.88 -7.07 -5.71
N GLU A 127 9.87 -6.42 -6.23
CA GLU A 127 8.76 -7.04 -6.93
C GLU A 127 8.74 -6.49 -8.37
N LEU A 128 8.54 -7.36 -9.35
CA LEU A 128 8.18 -6.94 -10.71
C LEU A 128 6.82 -6.22 -10.71
N GLU A 129 6.54 -5.49 -11.78
CA GLU A 129 5.24 -4.85 -11.99
C GLU A 129 4.08 -5.76 -11.56
N ALA A 130 3.20 -5.22 -10.73
CA ALA A 130 2.06 -5.95 -10.22
C ALA A 130 0.86 -5.68 -11.12
N GLU A 131 0.34 -6.69 -11.81
CA GLU A 131 -0.92 -6.58 -12.58
C GLU A 131 -2.13 -6.38 -11.65
N THR A 132 -1.99 -6.77 -10.38
CA THR A 132 -3.03 -6.70 -9.36
C THR A 132 -2.56 -5.92 -8.15
N LEU A 133 -3.50 -5.32 -7.42
CA LEU A 133 -3.17 -4.64 -6.18
C LEU A 133 -2.65 -5.64 -5.16
N LYS A 134 -1.50 -5.29 -4.57
CA LYS A 134 -0.84 -6.11 -3.56
C LYS A 134 -0.85 -5.38 -2.23
N GLN A 135 -0.99 -6.15 -1.15
CA GLN A 135 -0.76 -5.68 0.21
C GLN A 135 0.34 -6.52 0.86
N TYR A 136 1.30 -5.85 1.47
CA TYR A 136 2.30 -6.51 2.30
C TYR A 136 1.95 -6.33 3.77
N LYS A 137 1.98 -7.45 4.49
CA LYS A 137 1.93 -7.49 5.95
C LYS A 137 3.31 -7.85 6.45
N VAL A 138 3.86 -7.01 7.32
CA VAL A 138 5.16 -7.23 7.96
C VAL A 138 4.94 -7.36 9.45
N GLU A 139 5.13 -8.57 9.95
CA GLU A 139 5.12 -8.85 11.39
C GLU A 139 6.53 -8.66 11.93
N ILE A 140 6.68 -7.70 12.84
CA ILE A 140 7.91 -7.40 13.54
C ILE A 140 7.91 -8.21 14.82
N ARG A 141 8.83 -9.17 14.89
CA ARG A 141 9.05 -10.02 16.05
C ARG A 141 10.39 -9.72 16.68
N THR A 142 10.51 -9.95 17.97
CA THR A 142 11.81 -9.92 18.65
C THR A 142 12.67 -11.11 18.25
N SER A 143 13.97 -10.87 18.10
CA SER A 143 14.94 -11.92 17.78
C SER A 143 15.41 -12.65 19.03
N ASN A 144 16.22 -13.69 18.81
CA ASN A 144 16.89 -14.44 19.86
C ASN A 144 18.01 -13.65 20.58
N GLU A 145 18.32 -12.42 20.15
CA GLU A 145 19.27 -11.54 20.84
C GLU A 145 18.65 -10.79 22.03
N THR A 146 17.32 -10.89 22.18
CA THR A 146 16.57 -10.28 23.29
C THR A 146 16.25 -11.32 24.36
N ASN A 147 15.85 -10.89 25.55
CA ASN A 147 15.30 -11.83 26.55
C ASN A 147 13.82 -12.16 26.27
N CYS A 148 13.29 -11.72 25.13
CA CYS A 148 11.89 -11.85 24.75
C CYS A 148 11.73 -12.58 23.41
N PRO A 149 12.40 -13.71 23.12
CA PRO A 149 12.51 -14.24 21.76
C PRO A 149 11.16 -14.60 21.13
N GLY A 150 10.95 -14.19 19.87
CA GLY A 150 9.79 -14.55 19.06
C GLY A 150 8.49 -13.80 19.38
N GLU A 151 8.49 -12.88 20.34
CA GLU A 151 7.35 -12.05 20.68
C GLU A 151 6.95 -11.14 19.52
N LEU A 152 5.66 -11.16 19.15
CA LEU A 152 5.11 -10.21 18.19
C LEU A 152 4.99 -8.84 18.84
N ILE A 153 5.66 -7.85 18.26
CA ILE A 153 5.71 -6.46 18.77
C ILE A 153 4.75 -5.57 18.00
N LYS A 154 4.79 -5.66 16.67
CA LYS A 154 4.05 -4.74 15.79
C LYS A 154 3.76 -5.41 14.46
N VAL A 155 2.64 -5.05 13.85
CA VAL A 155 2.31 -5.42 12.48
C VAL A 155 2.22 -4.15 11.65
N LEU A 156 2.89 -4.14 10.51
CA LEU A 156 2.81 -3.07 9.52
C LEU A 156 2.08 -3.58 8.28
N TYR A 157 1.26 -2.72 7.69
CA TYR A 157 0.60 -2.99 6.41
C TYR A 157 1.01 -1.92 5.40
N LYS A 158 1.21 -2.32 4.15
CA LYS A 158 1.46 -1.40 3.05
C LYS A 158 0.81 -1.90 1.78
N ASN A 159 -0.07 -1.08 1.21
CA ASN A 159 -0.60 -1.30 -0.12
C ASN A 159 0.43 -0.85 -1.15
N ILE A 160 0.57 -1.64 -2.19
CA ILE A 160 1.46 -1.41 -3.33
C ILE A 160 0.57 -1.22 -4.56
N PRO A 161 0.78 -0.16 -5.35
CA PRO A 161 -0.04 0.10 -6.52
C PRO A 161 0.21 -0.96 -7.59
N ARG A 162 -0.80 -1.19 -8.42
CA ARG A 162 -0.68 -2.02 -9.62
C ARG A 162 -0.21 -1.17 -10.79
N PHE A 163 0.38 -1.81 -11.79
CA PHE A 163 0.60 -1.21 -13.09
C PHE A 163 -0.74 -1.04 -13.81
N ASN A 164 -0.92 0.13 -14.42
CA ASN A 164 -2.05 0.47 -15.25
C ASN A 164 -1.67 0.34 -16.72
N ASP A 165 -2.13 -0.72 -17.35
CA ASP A 165 -1.92 -1.04 -18.75
C ASP A 165 -2.58 -0.04 -19.72
N LEU A 166 -3.54 0.76 -19.25
CA LEU A 166 -4.19 1.83 -20.03
C LEU A 166 -3.46 3.17 -19.94
N SER A 167 -2.50 3.35 -19.03
CA SER A 167 -1.81 4.64 -18.85
C SER A 167 -1.03 5.09 -20.10
N GLY A 168 -0.60 4.14 -20.92
CA GLY A 168 0.09 4.39 -22.19
C GLY A 168 -0.85 4.52 -23.40
N SER A 169 -2.17 4.40 -23.20
CA SER A 169 -3.15 4.49 -24.27
C SER A 169 -3.26 5.92 -24.80
N GLY A 170 -3.70 6.06 -26.06
CA GLY A 170 -3.96 7.37 -26.65
C GLY A 170 -5.10 8.15 -25.97
N LEU A 171 -5.92 7.49 -25.15
CA LEU A 171 -6.97 8.15 -24.37
C LEU A 171 -6.43 8.99 -23.21
N CYS A 172 -5.30 8.58 -22.65
CA CYS A 172 -4.70 9.24 -21.49
C CYS A 172 -3.78 10.41 -21.85
N VAL A 173 -3.58 10.69 -23.14
CA VAL A 173 -2.85 11.86 -23.60
C VAL A 173 -3.58 13.12 -23.14
N ASP A 174 -2.85 14.01 -22.44
CA ASP A 174 -3.35 15.25 -21.81
C ASP A 174 -4.22 15.04 -20.55
N TYR A 175 -4.36 13.79 -20.08
CA TYR A 175 -5.15 13.44 -18.89
C TYR A 175 -4.34 12.62 -17.87
N GLU A 176 -3.01 12.73 -17.88
CA GLU A 176 -2.11 11.95 -17.00
C GLU A 176 -2.28 12.26 -15.50
N HIS A 177 -2.99 13.34 -15.15
CA HIS A 177 -3.35 13.69 -13.78
C HIS A 177 -4.55 12.90 -13.23
N LEU A 178 -5.29 12.19 -14.08
CA LEU A 178 -6.42 11.37 -13.66
C LEU A 178 -5.90 10.03 -13.08
N PRO A 179 -6.44 9.56 -11.94
CA PRO A 179 -6.06 8.26 -11.36
C PRO A 179 -6.19 7.07 -12.32
N GLU A 180 -7.13 7.14 -13.26
CA GLU A 180 -7.37 6.15 -14.31
C GLU A 180 -6.30 6.17 -15.41
N CYS A 181 -5.49 7.24 -15.47
CA CYS A 181 -4.39 7.43 -16.41
C CYS A 181 -3.01 7.45 -15.75
N GLU A 182 -2.94 7.38 -14.42
CA GLU A 182 -1.67 7.20 -13.71
C GLU A 182 -1.06 5.83 -14.06
N LYS A 183 0.24 5.81 -14.33
CA LYS A 183 1.00 4.58 -14.64
C LYS A 183 0.93 3.54 -13.51
N PHE A 184 0.87 4.01 -12.28
CA PHE A 184 0.73 3.18 -11.09
C PHE A 184 -0.44 3.67 -10.27
N THR A 185 -1.40 2.78 -10.04
CA THR A 185 -2.70 3.15 -9.49
C THR A 185 -3.11 2.21 -8.36
N PHE A 186 -3.96 2.74 -7.48
CA PHE A 186 -4.60 2.00 -6.37
C PHE A 186 -6.03 1.57 -6.71
N LEU A 187 -6.46 1.77 -7.96
CA LEU A 187 -7.72 1.24 -8.48
C LEU A 187 -7.54 -0.27 -8.76
N SER A 188 -8.55 -1.07 -8.40
CA SER A 188 -8.49 -2.53 -8.50
C SER A 188 -8.52 -3.02 -9.94
N GLU A 189 -9.46 -2.49 -10.72
CA GLU A 189 -9.60 -2.73 -12.15
C GLU A 189 -10.00 -1.42 -12.81
N ILE A 190 -9.40 -1.14 -13.96
CA ILE A 190 -9.72 0.02 -14.80
C ILE A 190 -9.96 -0.54 -16.19
N ASP A 191 -11.14 -0.30 -16.73
CA ASP A 191 -11.42 -0.57 -18.14
C ASP A 191 -11.44 0.71 -18.99
N TYR A 192 -11.59 0.54 -20.30
CA TYR A 192 -11.68 1.66 -21.23
C TYR A 192 -12.85 2.61 -20.91
N ASP A 193 -13.98 2.08 -20.46
CA ASP A 193 -15.17 2.88 -20.15
C ASP A 193 -14.95 3.73 -18.89
N ASP A 194 -14.20 3.24 -17.91
CA ASP A 194 -13.78 3.99 -16.72
C ASP A 194 -12.96 5.22 -17.11
N VAL A 195 -11.95 5.03 -17.96
CA VAL A 195 -11.10 6.12 -18.46
C VAL A 195 -11.94 7.16 -19.21
N GLU A 196 -12.81 6.73 -20.12
CA GLU A 196 -13.70 7.63 -20.86
C GLU A 196 -14.62 8.43 -19.92
N ARG A 197 -15.22 7.76 -18.93
CA ARG A 197 -16.08 8.41 -17.92
C ARG A 197 -15.31 9.45 -17.13
N ALA A 198 -14.08 9.14 -16.70
CA ALA A 198 -13.22 10.05 -15.95
C ALA A 198 -12.88 11.30 -16.78
N ILE A 199 -12.47 11.12 -18.04
CA ILE A 199 -12.17 12.22 -18.96
C ILE A 199 -13.39 13.11 -19.23
N VAL A 200 -14.56 12.51 -19.48
CA VAL A 200 -15.81 13.26 -19.68
C VAL A 200 -16.17 14.07 -18.44
N LYS A 201 -15.97 13.51 -17.25
CA LYS A 201 -16.21 14.19 -15.98
C LYS A 201 -15.24 15.36 -15.79
N ASP A 202 -13.95 15.14 -16.01
CA ASP A 202 -12.91 16.18 -15.92
C ASP A 202 -13.19 17.33 -16.90
N THR A 203 -13.49 17.01 -18.16
CA THR A 203 -13.83 17.99 -19.20
C THR A 203 -15.04 18.83 -18.82
N LYS A 204 -16.08 18.22 -18.23
CA LYS A 204 -17.27 18.96 -17.76
C LYS A 204 -16.93 19.87 -16.59
N VAL A 205 -16.14 19.39 -15.63
CA VAL A 205 -15.76 20.14 -14.44
C VAL A 205 -14.85 21.31 -14.80
N ASN A 206 -13.90 21.14 -15.72
CA ASN A 206 -12.93 22.17 -16.09
C ASN A 206 -13.48 23.19 -17.11
N LYS A 207 -14.49 22.85 -17.92
CA LYS A 207 -15.16 23.82 -18.83
C LYS A 207 -16.23 24.69 -18.17
N ILE A 208 -16.80 24.28 -17.03
CA ILE A 208 -17.83 25.07 -16.33
C ILE A 208 -17.26 26.39 -15.76
N PRO A 209 -16.07 26.43 -15.12
CA PRO A 209 -15.44 27.67 -14.66
C PRO A 209 -15.08 28.64 -15.80
N GLU A 210 -14.53 28.15 -16.92
CA GLU A 210 -14.17 29.01 -18.07
C GLU A 210 -15.39 29.68 -18.72
N LEU A 211 -16.54 29.01 -18.75
CA LEU A 211 -17.79 29.59 -19.27
C LEU A 211 -18.42 30.61 -18.31
N VAL A 212 -18.15 30.52 -17.01
CA VAL A 212 -18.68 31.44 -15.99
C VAL A 212 -17.80 32.70 -15.86
N GLU A 213 -16.51 32.60 -16.13
CA GLU A 213 -15.60 33.76 -16.10
C GLU A 213 -15.69 34.61 -17.39
N ASN A 214 -16.09 34.03 -18.52
CA ASN A 214 -16.34 34.78 -19.75
C ASN A 214 -17.74 35.42 -19.74
N LYS A 215 -17.87 36.55 -19.04
CA LYS A 215 -19.11 37.36 -18.94
C LYS A 215 -19.68 37.92 -20.26
N ASN A 216 -19.14 37.55 -21.43
CA ASN A 216 -19.53 38.11 -22.72
C ASN A 216 -20.20 37.14 -23.71
N LEU A 217 -20.57 35.92 -23.30
CA LEU A 217 -21.26 34.99 -24.20
C LEU A 217 -22.76 34.89 -23.93
N VAL A 218 -23.49 35.93 -24.36
CA VAL A 218 -24.94 35.83 -24.59
C VAL A 218 -25.16 35.07 -25.89
N ILE A 219 -25.40 33.75 -25.82
CA ILE A 219 -25.98 32.99 -26.93
C ILE A 219 -27.42 32.61 -26.55
N PRO A 220 -28.41 32.94 -27.38
CA PRO A 220 -29.79 32.54 -27.15
C PRO A 220 -29.96 31.07 -27.57
N LEU A 221 -29.89 30.13 -26.62
CA LEU A 221 -30.35 28.75 -26.87
C LEU A 221 -31.88 28.70 -26.72
N ALA A 222 -32.56 28.99 -27.82
CA ALA A 222 -33.90 28.47 -28.07
C ALA A 222 -33.77 27.08 -28.70
N LEU A 223 -34.58 26.13 -28.20
CA LEU A 223 -34.80 24.75 -28.69
C LEU A 223 -33.66 23.80 -28.27
N ILE A 224 -33.85 22.72 -27.48
CA ILE A 224 -34.93 21.72 -27.45
C ILE A 224 -34.99 21.13 -26.01
N GLY A 225 -36.19 21.05 -25.41
CA GLY A 225 -36.54 20.02 -24.41
C GLY A 225 -36.48 20.33 -22.91
N GLY A 226 -35.62 21.23 -22.39
CA GLY A 226 -35.46 21.43 -20.93
C GLY A 226 -35.56 22.86 -20.39
N GLY A 227 -35.46 23.87 -21.26
CA GLY A 227 -35.29 25.27 -20.85
C GLY A 227 -36.52 25.96 -20.25
N VAL A 228 -37.73 25.41 -20.45
CA VAL A 228 -38.96 26.01 -19.92
C VAL A 228 -39.06 25.84 -18.40
N ILE A 229 -38.46 24.79 -17.84
CA ILE A 229 -38.54 24.49 -16.41
C ILE A 229 -37.67 25.47 -15.60
N ILE A 230 -36.48 25.81 -16.09
CA ILE A 230 -35.56 26.71 -15.37
C ILE A 230 -36.10 28.15 -15.37
N ILE A 231 -36.68 28.63 -16.48
CA ILE A 231 -37.29 29.96 -16.55
C ILE A 231 -38.52 30.05 -15.63
N LEU A 232 -39.33 29.00 -15.53
CA LEU A 232 -40.46 28.95 -14.59
C LEU A 232 -40.00 28.95 -13.12
N ILE A 233 -38.94 28.22 -12.78
CA ILE A 233 -38.40 28.19 -11.42
C ILE A 233 -37.82 29.56 -11.04
N VAL A 234 -37.06 30.21 -11.93
CA VAL A 234 -36.51 31.55 -11.70
C VAL A 234 -37.64 32.59 -11.58
N ALA A 235 -38.67 32.52 -12.41
CA ALA A 235 -39.83 33.41 -12.32
C ALA A 235 -40.63 33.22 -11.02
N LEU A 236 -40.80 31.97 -10.55
CA LEU A 236 -41.49 31.67 -9.29
C LEU A 236 -40.69 32.15 -8.07
N VAL A 237 -39.37 31.98 -8.07
CA VAL A 237 -38.47 32.45 -6.99
C VAL A 237 -38.42 33.97 -6.94
N LEU A 238 -38.43 34.67 -8.07
CA LEU A 238 -38.49 36.13 -8.11
C LEU A 238 -39.85 36.67 -7.64
N ARG A 239 -40.94 35.94 -7.92
CA ARG A 239 -42.29 36.33 -7.47
C ARG A 239 -42.48 36.11 -5.97
N SER A 240 -41.90 35.05 -5.37
CA SER A 240 -41.96 34.85 -3.91
C SER A 240 -41.15 35.92 -3.17
N LYS A 241 -39.94 36.26 -3.64
CA LYS A 241 -39.13 37.34 -3.05
C LYS A 241 -39.75 38.73 -3.14
N LYS A 242 -40.60 39.00 -4.15
CA LYS A 242 -41.32 40.28 -4.26
C LYS A 242 -42.46 40.38 -3.24
N ASN A 243 -43.14 39.27 -2.94
CA ASN A 243 -44.23 39.25 -1.97
C ASN A 243 -43.74 39.30 -0.51
N GLU A 244 -42.50 38.88 -0.26
CA GLU A 244 -41.87 38.95 1.07
C GLU A 244 -41.39 40.36 1.44
N LYS A 245 -41.14 41.23 0.46
CA LYS A 245 -40.77 42.64 0.67
C LYS A 245 -41.95 43.61 0.77
N THR A 246 -43.18 43.11 0.66
CA THR A 246 -44.40 43.95 0.65
C THR A 246 -45.39 43.56 1.78
N LYS A 247 -44.90 42.93 2.84
CA LYS A 247 -45.66 42.66 4.08
C LYS A 247 -44.91 43.19 5.28
#